data_AF-M0CKK4-F1
#
_entry.id   AF-M0CKK4-F1
#
_cell.length_a   1.000
_cell.length_b   1.000
_cell.length_c   1.000
_cell.angle_alpha   90.00
_cell.angle_beta   90.00
_cell.angle_gamma   90.00
#
_symmetry.space_group_name_H-M   'P 1'
#
loop_
_entity.id
_entity.type
_entity.pdbx_description
1 polymer ?
#
loop_
_entity_poly.entity_id
_entity_poly.type
_entity_poly.pdbx_seq_one_letter_code
_entity_poly.pdbx_strand_id
1 'polypeptide(L)'
;MSLSNTTDLLEALGVERSPKAVHDWVQKADLQPESGRSPNQIALDETVIRINDQQFWLYAAADPETNNLLHLQLFATTTTALTEIFPRELRHKHDVETAVFLVDGAKHLQTALQRAGLRFQMRRHGNRNAIERIFRELKRRTSSFSNSFSHVEPKTAESWLQTFARWHNATN
;
A
#
# COMPACT_ATOMS: atom_id res chain seq x y z
N MET A 1 4.92 23.82 -2.98
CA MET A 1 5.42 23.26 -1.70
C MET A 1 6.56 22.30 -2.02
N SER A 2 7.62 22.38 -1.24
CA SER A 2 9.00 21.99 -1.57
C SER A 2 9.35 20.57 -1.11
N LEU A 3 10.38 19.98 -1.75
CA LEU A 3 11.08 18.71 -1.48
C LEU A 3 11.54 18.48 -0.01
N SER A 4 11.23 19.40 0.89
CA SER A 4 11.78 19.56 2.24
C SER A 4 11.13 18.71 3.34
N ASN A 5 10.03 17.99 3.06
CA ASN A 5 9.42 17.06 4.04
C ASN A 5 9.65 15.59 3.64
N THR A 6 9.91 15.33 2.36
CA THR A 6 10.46 14.05 1.87
C THR A 6 11.87 13.80 2.40
N THR A 7 12.61 14.86 2.72
CA THR A 7 13.97 14.81 3.24
C THR A 7 14.05 14.15 4.61
N ASP A 8 13.09 14.39 5.51
CA ASP A 8 13.13 13.81 6.86
C ASP A 8 12.87 12.30 6.84
N LEU A 9 12.01 11.84 5.92
CA LEU A 9 11.75 10.41 5.72
C LEU A 9 12.95 9.70 5.08
N LEU A 10 13.59 10.32 4.09
CA LEU A 10 14.77 9.77 3.42
C LEU A 10 16.00 9.75 4.35
N GLU A 11 16.14 10.75 5.21
CA GLU A 11 17.19 10.86 6.21
C GLU A 11 17.00 9.84 7.35
N ALA A 12 15.75 9.62 7.80
CA ALA A 12 15.42 8.52 8.73
C ALA A 12 15.69 7.12 8.14
N LEU A 13 15.75 7.01 6.82
CA LEU A 13 16.03 5.76 6.08
C LEU A 13 17.50 5.64 5.63
N GLY A 14 18.37 6.62 5.96
CA GLY A 14 19.80 6.59 5.62
C GLY A 14 20.10 6.78 4.12
N VAL A 15 19.17 7.36 3.35
CA VAL A 15 19.32 7.56 1.90
C VAL A 15 19.83 8.98 1.62
N GLU A 16 20.95 9.09 0.88
CA GLU A 16 21.52 10.40 0.49
C GLU A 16 20.56 11.23 -0.37
N ARG A 17 20.61 12.54 -0.17
CA ARG A 17 19.70 13.54 -0.75
C ARG A 17 20.02 13.84 -2.21
N SER A 18 19.81 12.87 -3.11
CA SER A 18 19.68 13.18 -4.54
C SER A 18 18.53 12.40 -5.18
N PRO A 19 17.78 12.99 -6.14
CA PRO A 19 16.78 12.26 -6.92
C PRO A 19 17.35 10.98 -7.53
N LYS A 20 18.65 11.00 -7.86
CA LYS A 20 19.41 9.85 -8.33
C LYS A 20 19.66 8.82 -7.23
N ALA A 21 20.01 9.21 -6.01
CA ALA A 21 20.20 8.28 -4.89
C ALA A 21 18.88 7.66 -4.43
N VAL A 22 17.77 8.41 -4.44
CA VAL A 22 16.44 7.86 -4.19
C VAL A 22 16.04 6.90 -5.30
N HIS A 23 16.23 7.27 -6.57
CA HIS A 23 15.96 6.42 -7.72
C HIS A 23 16.82 5.15 -7.72
N ASP A 24 18.12 5.27 -7.45
CA ASP A 24 19.10 4.18 -7.42
C ASP A 24 18.87 3.27 -6.19
N TRP A 25 18.44 3.84 -5.07
CA TRP A 25 18.06 3.07 -3.89
C TRP A 25 16.74 2.34 -4.12
N VAL A 26 15.70 3.00 -4.64
CA VAL A 26 14.42 2.41 -5.08
C VAL A 26 14.62 1.28 -6.10
N GLN A 27 15.56 1.42 -7.03
CA GLN A 27 15.91 0.38 -8.01
C GLN A 27 16.65 -0.80 -7.39
N LYS A 28 17.46 -0.58 -6.34
CA LYS A 28 18.18 -1.64 -5.61
C LYS A 28 17.32 -2.31 -4.53
N ALA A 29 16.32 -1.57 -4.05
CA ALA A 29 15.39 -1.95 -3.01
C ALA A 29 14.13 -2.54 -3.64
N ASP A 30 14.16 -3.83 -3.98
CA ASP A 30 12.94 -4.60 -4.26
C ASP A 30 12.19 -4.87 -2.92
N LEU A 31 11.85 -3.79 -2.22
CA LEU A 31 11.48 -3.79 -0.80
C LEU A 31 9.96 -3.78 -0.63
N GLN A 32 9.31 -4.81 -1.15
CA GLN A 32 7.95 -5.17 -0.74
C GLN A 32 7.93 -5.54 0.76
N PRO A 33 6.80 -5.38 1.50
CA PRO A 33 6.71 -5.86 2.88
C PRO A 33 7.10 -7.34 3.02
N GLU A 34 7.55 -7.74 4.21
CA GLU A 34 8.05 -9.11 4.45
C GLU A 34 6.99 -10.18 4.21
N SER A 35 7.33 -11.19 3.41
CA SER A 35 6.54 -12.39 3.15
C SER A 35 6.48 -13.35 4.35
N GLY A 36 5.64 -14.38 4.26
CA GLY A 36 5.60 -15.51 5.21
C GLY A 36 4.69 -15.30 6.42
N ARG A 37 3.82 -14.27 6.38
CA ARG A 37 2.83 -14.02 7.44
C ARG A 37 1.56 -14.86 7.23
N SER A 38 0.90 -15.21 8.34
CA SER A 38 -0.36 -15.96 8.37
C SER A 38 -1.43 -15.21 9.18
N PRO A 39 -1.97 -14.09 8.68
CA PRO A 39 -2.93 -13.28 9.41
C PRO A 39 -4.32 -13.94 9.47
N ASN A 40 -5.01 -13.82 10.60
CA ASN A 40 -6.40 -14.28 10.74
C ASN A 40 -7.40 -13.39 9.99
N GLN A 41 -7.09 -12.10 9.89
CA GLN A 41 -7.90 -11.08 9.23
C GLN A 41 -7.00 -10.19 8.37
N ILE A 42 -7.53 -9.74 7.23
CA ILE A 42 -6.82 -8.83 6.35
C ILE A 42 -7.76 -7.68 6.03
N ALA A 43 -7.44 -6.48 6.49
CA ALA A 43 -8.10 -5.30 5.96
C ALA A 43 -7.61 -5.08 4.52
N LEU A 44 -8.52 -4.81 3.59
CA LEU A 44 -8.23 -4.48 2.21
C LEU A 44 -8.98 -3.22 1.81
N ASP A 45 -8.28 -2.25 1.23
CA ASP A 45 -8.87 -0.99 0.80
C ASP A 45 -8.18 -0.42 -0.43
N GLU A 46 -8.86 0.53 -1.05
CA GLU A 46 -8.42 1.26 -2.24
C GLU A 46 -8.41 2.76 -1.94
N THR A 47 -7.33 3.44 -2.33
CA THR A 47 -7.32 4.90 -2.37
C THR A 47 -6.81 5.40 -3.72
N VAL A 48 -7.40 6.48 -4.19
CA VAL A 48 -6.91 7.19 -5.37
C VAL A 48 -5.76 8.11 -4.95
N ILE A 49 -4.66 8.03 -5.68
CA ILE A 49 -3.56 8.98 -5.63
C ILE A 49 -3.37 9.62 -7.02
N ARG A 50 -2.70 10.76 -7.07
CA ARG A 50 -2.32 11.45 -8.31
C ARG A 50 -0.82 11.27 -8.52
N ILE A 51 -0.40 11.04 -9.75
CA ILE A 51 1.01 11.08 -10.16
C ILE A 51 1.06 11.87 -11.45
N ASN A 52 1.79 12.99 -11.46
CA ASN A 52 1.84 13.93 -12.58
C ASN A 52 0.43 14.29 -13.08
N ASP A 53 -0.46 14.62 -12.14
CA ASP A 53 -1.88 14.96 -12.39
C ASP A 53 -2.77 13.85 -12.95
N GLN A 54 -2.24 12.64 -13.14
CA GLN A 54 -3.00 11.46 -13.54
C GLN A 54 -3.43 10.65 -12.31
N GLN A 55 -4.63 10.09 -12.34
CA GLN A 55 -5.14 9.25 -11.25
C GLN A 55 -4.57 7.83 -11.33
N PHE A 56 -4.19 7.31 -10.17
CA PHE A 56 -3.78 5.94 -9.96
C PHE A 56 -4.49 5.37 -8.74
N TRP A 57 -4.71 4.06 -8.74
CA TRP A 57 -5.36 3.33 -7.66
C TRP A 57 -4.30 2.57 -6.86
N LEU A 58 -4.18 2.93 -5.59
CA LEU A 58 -3.32 2.25 -4.63
C LEU A 58 -4.16 1.27 -3.81
N TYR A 59 -3.80 0.00 -3.87
CA TYR A 59 -4.39 -1.03 -3.03
C TYR A 59 -3.48 -1.35 -1.86
N ALA A 60 -4.09 -1.49 -0.68
CA ALA A 60 -3.39 -1.83 0.53
C ALA A 60 -4.07 -3.01 1.23
N ALA A 61 -3.27 -4.03 1.55
CA ALA A 61 -3.64 -5.09 2.47
C ALA A 61 -2.87 -4.91 3.77
N ALA A 62 -3.57 -4.94 4.90
CA ALA A 62 -2.95 -4.82 6.22
C ALA A 62 -3.55 -5.82 7.20
N ASP A 63 -2.74 -6.25 8.15
CA ASP A 63 -3.19 -7.00 9.32
C ASP A 63 -3.78 -6.01 10.34
N PRO A 64 -5.09 -6.10 10.65
CA PRO A 64 -5.72 -5.18 11.58
C PRO A 64 -5.31 -5.36 13.04
N GLU A 65 -4.77 -6.52 13.42
CA GLU A 65 -4.30 -6.78 14.80
C GLU A 65 -2.95 -6.09 15.04
N THR A 66 -2.03 -6.21 14.08
CA THR A 66 -0.67 -5.68 14.21
C THR A 66 -0.46 -4.32 13.54
N ASN A 67 -1.44 -3.83 12.78
CA ASN A 67 -1.33 -2.67 11.88
C ASN A 67 -0.23 -2.81 10.83
N ASN A 68 0.30 -4.02 10.58
CA ASN A 68 1.33 -4.21 9.59
C ASN A 68 0.75 -4.23 8.17
N LEU A 69 1.39 -3.49 7.27
CA LEU A 69 1.13 -3.58 5.84
C LEU A 69 1.66 -4.90 5.30
N LEU A 70 0.79 -5.69 4.71
CA LEU A 70 1.11 -6.98 4.11
C LEU A 70 1.49 -6.81 2.64
N HIS A 71 0.74 -6.00 1.90
CA HIS A 71 1.02 -5.75 0.48
C HIS A 71 0.51 -4.37 0.05
N LEU A 72 1.29 -3.69 -0.78
CA LEU A 72 0.92 -2.44 -1.44
C LEU A 72 1.22 -2.56 -2.93
N GLN A 73 0.28 -2.12 -3.75
CA GLN A 73 0.49 -2.11 -5.20
C GLN A 73 -0.30 -1.00 -5.88
N LEU A 74 0.34 -0.37 -6.85
CA LEU A 74 -0.20 0.77 -7.59
C LEU A 74 -0.62 0.36 -9.01
N PHE A 75 -1.78 0.83 -9.45
CA PHE A 75 -2.26 0.54 -10.80
C PHE A 75 -2.82 1.78 -11.50
N ALA A 76 -2.59 1.84 -12.81
CA ALA A 76 -3.14 2.87 -13.68
C ALA A 76 -4.62 2.63 -14.05
N THR A 77 -5.15 1.42 -13.84
CA THR A 77 -6.55 1.06 -14.10
C THR A 77 -7.06 0.08 -13.04
N THR A 78 -8.37 0.11 -12.76
CA THR A 78 -8.99 -0.64 -11.67
C THR A 78 -9.34 -2.09 -11.99
N THR A 79 -9.56 -2.43 -13.26
CA THR A 79 -10.43 -3.56 -13.60
C THR A 79 -9.77 -4.95 -13.62
N THR A 80 -8.48 -5.07 -13.92
CA THR A 80 -7.75 -6.37 -13.98
C THR A 80 -6.79 -6.54 -12.80
N ALA A 81 -6.21 -5.43 -12.37
CA ALA A 81 -5.29 -5.33 -11.25
C ALA A 81 -5.77 -6.01 -9.96
N LEU A 82 -7.01 -5.71 -9.59
CA LEU A 82 -7.61 -6.13 -8.32
C LEU A 82 -8.13 -7.55 -8.33
N THR A 83 -8.66 -8.00 -9.47
CA THR A 83 -9.37 -9.28 -9.55
C THR A 83 -8.41 -10.44 -9.71
N GLU A 84 -7.22 -10.19 -10.26
CA GLU A 84 -6.28 -11.25 -10.64
C GLU A 84 -4.90 -11.04 -10.02
N ILE A 85 -4.31 -9.86 -10.18
CA ILE A 85 -2.90 -9.65 -9.83
C ILE A 85 -2.76 -9.51 -8.31
N PHE A 86 -3.45 -8.55 -7.69
CA PHE A 86 -3.26 -8.25 -6.27
C PHE A 86 -3.54 -9.45 -5.34
N PRO A 87 -4.66 -10.20 -5.46
CA PRO A 87 -4.91 -11.34 -4.59
C PRO A 87 -3.94 -12.49 -4.84
N ARG A 88 -3.49 -12.68 -6.08
CA ARG A 88 -2.50 -13.72 -6.44
C ARG A 88 -1.14 -13.41 -5.83
N GLU A 89 -0.64 -12.18 -5.99
CA GLU A 89 0.64 -11.77 -5.38
C GLU A 89 0.57 -11.82 -3.85
N LEU A 90 -0.55 -11.41 -3.25
CA LEU A 90 -0.76 -11.49 -1.81
C LEU A 90 -0.71 -12.95 -1.32
N ARG A 91 -1.33 -13.89 -2.04
CA ARG A 91 -1.27 -15.35 -1.76
C ARG A 91 0.11 -15.95 -1.94
N HIS A 92 0.87 -15.49 -2.93
CA HIS A 92 2.24 -15.96 -3.11
C HIS A 92 3.15 -15.51 -1.96
N LYS A 93 2.89 -14.34 -1.39
CA LYS A 93 3.70 -13.79 -0.30
C LYS A 93 3.26 -14.25 1.08
N HIS A 94 1.98 -14.53 1.29
CA HIS A 94 1.42 -14.77 2.62
C HIS A 94 0.41 -15.91 2.60
N ASP A 95 0.30 -16.61 3.72
CA ASP A 95 -0.74 -17.59 3.94
C ASP A 95 -2.04 -16.87 4.31
N VAL A 96 -2.88 -16.65 3.30
CA VAL A 96 -4.13 -15.87 3.40
C VAL A 96 -5.37 -16.70 3.09
N GLU A 97 -5.24 -18.01 2.87
CA GLU A 97 -6.36 -18.86 2.43
C GLU A 97 -7.45 -18.97 3.49
N THR A 98 -7.05 -18.99 4.75
CA THR A 98 -7.96 -19.07 5.90
C THR A 98 -8.39 -17.70 6.43
N ALA A 99 -7.71 -16.63 5.98
CA ALA A 99 -7.93 -15.27 6.44
C ALA A 99 -9.30 -14.72 6.01
N VAL A 100 -9.90 -13.88 6.86
CA VAL A 100 -11.11 -13.13 6.51
C VAL A 100 -10.72 -11.74 6.03
N PHE A 101 -11.03 -11.44 4.77
CA PHE A 101 -10.81 -10.12 4.19
C PHE A 101 -11.89 -9.14 4.64
N LEU A 102 -11.49 -8.07 5.31
CA LEU A 102 -12.34 -6.97 5.71
C LEU A 102 -12.30 -5.93 4.62
N VAL A 103 -13.40 -5.84 3.87
CA VAL A 103 -13.55 -4.84 2.81
C VAL A 103 -14.64 -3.84 3.15
N ASP A 104 -14.44 -2.71 2.52
CA ASP A 104 -15.32 -1.58 2.45
C ASP A 104 -16.60 -1.91 1.60
N GLY A 105 -17.51 -0.95 1.43
CA GLY A 105 -18.75 -1.15 0.67
C GLY A 105 -18.55 -1.31 -0.85
N ALA A 106 -17.32 -1.24 -1.35
CA ALA A 106 -16.95 -1.37 -2.75
C ALA A 106 -17.33 -2.74 -3.32
N LYS A 107 -18.30 -2.74 -4.22
CA LYS A 107 -18.75 -3.93 -4.94
C LYS A 107 -17.63 -4.56 -5.78
N HIS A 108 -16.70 -3.77 -6.31
CA HIS A 108 -15.62 -4.28 -7.14
C HIS A 108 -14.59 -5.07 -6.30
N LEU A 109 -14.24 -4.61 -5.09
CA LEU A 109 -13.40 -5.37 -4.16
C LEU A 109 -14.05 -6.70 -3.75
N GLN A 110 -15.34 -6.66 -3.43
CA GLN A 110 -16.08 -7.87 -3.06
C GLN A 110 -16.12 -8.89 -4.21
N THR A 111 -16.35 -8.40 -5.44
CA THR A 111 -16.38 -9.24 -6.64
C THR A 111 -14.99 -9.85 -6.93
N ALA A 112 -13.92 -9.09 -6.74
CA ALA A 112 -12.55 -9.56 -6.89
C ALA A 112 -12.22 -10.70 -5.91
N LEU A 113 -12.54 -10.50 -4.63
CA LEU A 113 -12.31 -11.50 -3.59
C LEU A 113 -13.16 -12.75 -3.81
N GLN A 114 -14.42 -12.59 -4.22
CA GLN A 114 -15.30 -13.71 -4.55
C GLN A 114 -14.73 -14.55 -5.71
N ARG A 115 -14.27 -13.92 -6.79
CA ARG A 115 -13.65 -14.61 -7.94
C ARG A 115 -12.35 -15.30 -7.55
N ALA A 116 -11.58 -14.72 -6.64
CA ALA A 116 -10.39 -15.34 -6.09
C ALA A 116 -10.70 -16.52 -5.15
N GLY A 117 -11.95 -16.71 -4.72
CA GLY A 117 -12.32 -17.72 -3.72
C GLY A 117 -11.87 -17.36 -2.30
N LEU A 118 -11.68 -16.07 -2.01
CA LEU A 118 -11.29 -15.57 -0.70
C LEU A 118 -12.52 -15.23 0.15
N ARG A 119 -12.46 -15.56 1.44
CA ARG A 119 -13.52 -15.22 2.39
C ARG A 119 -13.45 -13.73 2.68
N PHE A 120 -14.58 -13.03 2.61
CA PHE A 120 -14.63 -11.61 2.92
C PHE A 120 -15.86 -11.24 3.74
N GLN A 121 -15.74 -10.16 4.50
CA GLN A 121 -16.82 -9.57 5.26
C GLN A 121 -16.87 -8.06 4.98
N MET A 122 -18.05 -7.58 4.59
CA MET A 122 -18.30 -6.14 4.51
C MET A 122 -18.40 -5.57 5.93
N ARG A 123 -17.54 -4.61 6.27
CA ARG A 123 -17.61 -3.88 7.54
C ARG A 123 -17.78 -2.39 7.29
N ARG A 124 -18.93 -1.86 7.71
CA ARG A 124 -19.26 -0.43 7.56
C ARG A 124 -18.62 0.46 8.64
N HIS A 125 -18.30 -0.06 9.84
CA HIS A 125 -17.65 0.64 10.97
C HIS A 125 -16.92 -0.37 11.91
N GLY A 126 -15.85 0.07 12.57
CA GLY A 126 -15.19 -0.64 13.70
C GLY A 126 -13.75 -1.10 13.45
N ASN A 127 -13.53 -2.05 12.51
CA ASN A 127 -12.20 -2.62 12.21
C ASN A 127 -11.46 -1.94 11.04
N ARG A 128 -12.07 -0.91 10.41
CA ARG A 128 -11.39 -0.04 9.42
C ARG A 128 -10.24 0.78 10.02
N ASN A 129 -10.12 0.81 11.35
CA ASN A 129 -9.11 1.58 12.06
C ASN A 129 -7.70 1.29 11.57
N ALA A 130 -7.34 0.04 11.24
CA ALA A 130 -5.97 -0.25 10.83
C ALA A 130 -5.61 0.41 9.50
N ILE A 131 -6.37 0.16 8.44
CA ILE A 131 -6.08 0.77 7.14
C ILE A 131 -6.35 2.26 7.13
N GLU A 132 -7.44 2.76 7.75
CA GLU A 132 -7.67 4.19 7.82
C GLU A 132 -6.55 4.89 8.60
N ARG A 133 -6.00 4.25 9.65
CA ARG A 133 -4.86 4.77 10.41
C ARG A 133 -3.59 4.70 9.59
N ILE A 134 -3.34 3.63 8.84
CA ILE A 134 -2.20 3.50 7.94
C ILE A 134 -2.26 4.55 6.82
N PHE A 135 -3.42 4.75 6.18
CA PHE A 135 -3.57 5.79 5.16
C PHE A 135 -3.52 7.19 5.77
N ARG A 136 -4.03 7.39 6.98
CA ARG A 136 -3.88 8.66 7.70
C ARG A 136 -2.42 8.92 8.04
N GLU A 137 -1.67 7.90 8.45
CA GLU A 137 -0.24 8.00 8.75
C GLU A 137 0.58 8.22 7.48
N LEU A 138 0.24 7.51 6.40
CA LEU A 138 0.75 7.77 5.05
C LEU A 138 0.52 9.23 4.70
N LYS A 139 -0.73 9.72 4.70
CA LYS A 139 -1.10 11.11 4.40
C LYS A 139 -0.43 12.14 5.31
N ARG A 140 -0.28 11.82 6.60
CA ARG A 140 0.37 12.69 7.60
C ARG A 140 1.86 12.83 7.32
N ARG A 141 2.55 11.70 7.06
CA ARG A 141 3.99 11.67 6.78
C ARG A 141 4.31 12.10 5.36
N THR A 142 3.35 11.96 4.45
CA THR A 142 3.37 12.50 3.10
C THR A 142 2.71 13.86 3.00
N SER A 143 2.64 14.67 4.07
CA SER A 143 1.93 15.96 4.06
C SER A 143 2.32 16.91 2.91
N SER A 144 3.48 16.72 2.26
CA SER A 144 3.85 17.39 1.00
C SER A 144 3.24 16.81 -0.29
N PHE A 145 2.86 15.53 -0.30
CA PHE A 145 2.23 14.81 -1.40
C PHE A 145 0.73 14.66 -1.17
N SER A 146 -0.03 15.76 -1.06
CA SER A 146 -1.50 15.80 -0.84
C SER A 146 -2.30 14.86 -1.76
N ASN A 147 -2.26 13.56 -1.48
CA ASN A 147 -2.50 12.45 -2.41
C ASN A 147 -1.87 12.62 -3.81
N SER A 148 -0.75 13.33 -3.97
CA SER A 148 -0.21 13.69 -5.30
C SER A 148 1.31 13.66 -5.36
N PHE A 149 1.85 12.84 -6.25
CA PHE A 149 3.26 12.81 -6.66
C PHE A 149 3.47 13.65 -7.92
N SER A 150 4.58 14.38 -8.00
CA SER A 150 4.91 15.24 -9.15
C SER A 150 6.36 15.01 -9.57
N HIS A 151 6.61 15.06 -10.89
CA HIS A 151 7.92 14.85 -11.51
C HIS A 151 8.56 13.48 -11.23
N VAL A 152 7.73 12.45 -11.01
CA VAL A 152 8.21 11.07 -10.79
C VAL A 152 7.46 10.11 -11.69
N GLU A 153 8.14 9.03 -12.09
CA GLU A 153 7.49 7.94 -12.81
C GLU A 153 6.61 7.12 -11.85
N PRO A 154 5.50 6.50 -12.33
CA PRO A 154 4.64 5.68 -11.49
C PRO A 154 5.37 4.56 -10.75
N LYS A 155 6.34 3.92 -11.41
CA LYS A 155 7.18 2.88 -10.81
C LYS A 155 7.99 3.41 -9.62
N THR A 156 8.55 4.61 -9.73
CA THR A 156 9.29 5.26 -8.64
C THR A 156 8.36 5.59 -7.47
N ALA A 157 7.14 6.08 -7.75
CA ALA A 157 6.16 6.35 -6.71
C ALA A 157 5.72 5.06 -6.00
N GLU A 158 5.51 3.97 -6.74
CA GLU A 158 5.16 2.67 -6.19
C GLU A 158 6.26 2.09 -5.29
N SER A 159 7.52 2.11 -5.72
CA SER A 159 8.64 1.65 -4.88
C SER A 159 8.84 2.51 -3.63
N TRP A 160 8.57 3.82 -3.72
CA TRP A 160 8.56 4.70 -2.56
C TRP A 160 7.46 4.27 -1.55
N LEU A 161 6.26 3.92 -2.04
CA LEU A 161 5.16 3.44 -1.20
C LEU A 161 5.48 2.10 -0.53
N GLN A 162 6.13 1.18 -1.24
CA GLN A 162 6.57 -0.11 -0.69
C GLN A 162 7.63 0.06 0.41
N THR A 163 8.56 1.00 0.19
CA THR A 163 9.56 1.40 1.19
C THR A 163 8.89 1.95 2.46
N PHE A 164 7.94 2.87 2.27
CA PHE A 164 7.16 3.40 3.39
C PHE A 164 6.51 2.28 4.19
N ALA A 165 5.96 1.26 3.52
CA ALA A 165 5.36 0.11 4.20
C ALA A 165 6.35 -0.66 5.07
N ARG A 166 7.56 -0.93 4.56
CA ARG A 166 8.61 -1.59 5.37
C ARG A 166 8.97 -0.78 6.60
N TRP A 167 9.22 0.51 6.42
CA TRP A 167 9.56 1.41 7.51
C TRP A 167 8.44 1.49 8.55
N HIS A 168 7.18 1.59 8.10
CA HIS A 168 6.02 1.59 8.97
C HIS A 168 5.92 0.30 9.78
N ASN A 169 6.15 -0.86 9.16
CA ASN A 169 6.12 -2.15 9.85
C ASN A 169 7.28 -2.31 10.85
N ALA A 170 8.45 -1.72 10.57
CA ALA A 170 9.59 -1.76 11.48
C ALA A 170 9.45 -0.82 12.69
N THR A 171 8.51 0.13 12.63
CA THR A 171 8.28 1.14 13.67
C THR A 171 6.98 0.93 14.46
N ASN A 172 6.17 -0.06 14.07
CA ASN A 172 5.02 -0.56 14.84
C ASN A 172 5.46 -1.60 15.87
#